data_AF-A0A480AR46-F1
#
_entry.id   AF-A0A480AR46-F1
#
_cell.length_a   1.000
_cell.length_b   1.000
_cell.length_c   1.000
_cell.angle_alpha   90.00
_cell.angle_beta   90.00
_cell.angle_gamma   90.00
#
_symmetry.space_group_name_H-M   'P 1'
#
loop_
_entity.id
_entity.type
_entity.pdbx_description
1 polymer ?
#
loop_
_entity_poly.entity_id
_entity_poly.type
_entity_poly.pdbx_seq_one_letter_code
_entity_poly.pdbx_strand_id
1 'polypeptide(L)'
;MGTSLSRLQLAQRIHLLLLREIDHAIEVERLLADPRYARDVLLVCDAVPGGELVPLAQLFREASRPKAGEPAEPGHTPQPNDWGRDTSGFGVTQPPPLPGASGSRRATDSEPVPLDTPRRSWLPRWRDIT
;
A
#
# COMPACT_ATOMS: atom_id res chain seq x y z
N MET A 1 -11.00 -29.92 -14.72
CA MET A 1 -11.71 -29.99 -13.41
C MET A 1 -10.82 -29.35 -12.37
N GLY A 2 -11.02 -28.06 -12.09
CA GLY A 2 -10.22 -27.35 -11.10
C GLY A 2 -10.76 -27.65 -9.71
N THR A 3 -9.97 -28.29 -8.85
CA THR A 3 -10.30 -28.47 -7.44
C THR A 3 -10.37 -27.10 -6.78
N SER A 4 -11.57 -26.60 -6.48
CA SER A 4 -11.74 -25.39 -5.68
C SER A 4 -11.12 -25.62 -4.30
N LEU A 5 -9.95 -25.05 -4.05
CA LEU A 5 -9.25 -25.14 -2.77
C LEU A 5 -10.06 -24.42 -1.68
N SER A 6 -10.18 -25.03 -0.51
CA SER A 6 -10.83 -24.40 0.63
C SER A 6 -9.98 -23.24 1.17
N ARG A 7 -10.63 -22.27 1.84
CA ARG A 7 -9.96 -21.11 2.44
C ARG A 7 -8.83 -21.51 3.41
N LEU A 8 -9.02 -22.58 4.17
CA LEU A 8 -8.00 -23.14 5.07
C LEU A 8 -6.80 -23.72 4.28
N GLN A 9 -7.06 -24.45 3.19
CA GLN A 9 -6.00 -25.00 2.35
C GLN A 9 -5.17 -23.89 1.69
N LEU A 10 -5.82 -22.81 1.26
CA LEU A 10 -5.13 -21.62 0.77
C LEU A 10 -4.26 -20.99 1.87
N ALA A 11 -4.80 -20.79 3.07
CA ALA A 11 -4.05 -20.22 4.19
C ALA A 11 -2.80 -21.05 4.57
N GLN A 12 -2.94 -22.37 4.63
CA GLN A 12 -1.81 -23.27 4.88
C GLN A 12 -0.76 -23.20 3.78
N ARG A 13 -1.18 -23.09 2.51
CA ARG A 13 -0.24 -22.98 1.39
C ARG A 13 0.48 -21.63 1.36
N ILE A 14 -0.18 -20.52 1.71
CA ILE A 14 0.46 -19.22 1.92
C ILE A 14 1.56 -19.36 2.99
N HIS A 15 1.22 -19.95 4.13
CA HIS A 15 2.16 -20.14 5.24
C HIS A 15 3.43 -20.89 4.82
N LEU A 16 3.28 -22.02 4.13
CA LEU A 16 4.42 -22.82 3.67
C LEU A 16 5.29 -22.08 2.64
N LEU A 17 4.67 -21.30 1.74
CA LEU A 17 5.41 -20.52 0.75
C LEU A 17 6.17 -19.35 1.41
N LEU A 18 5.57 -18.65 2.37
CA LEU A 18 6.25 -17.58 3.10
C LEU A 18 7.43 -18.11 3.93
N LEU A 19 7.28 -19.28 4.56
CA LEU A 19 8.40 -19.95 5.23
C LEU A 19 9.51 -20.31 4.25
N ARG A 20 9.17 -20.83 3.06
CA ARG A 20 10.18 -21.26 2.09
C ARG A 20 10.90 -20.11 1.42
N GLU A 21 10.18 -19.05 1.06
CA GLU A 21 10.70 -17.96 0.22
C GLU A 21 11.38 -16.86 1.02
N ILE A 22 10.90 -16.58 2.24
CA ILE A 22 11.41 -15.47 3.06
C ILE A 22 11.60 -15.84 4.55
N ASP A 23 11.56 -17.12 4.91
CA ASP A 23 11.68 -17.63 6.29
C ASP A 23 10.69 -16.97 7.28
N HIS A 24 9.50 -16.60 6.78
CA HIS A 24 8.51 -15.89 7.58
C HIS A 24 7.35 -16.80 7.99
N ALA A 25 7.26 -17.07 9.30
CA ALA A 25 6.15 -17.79 9.89
C ALA A 25 4.95 -16.84 10.11
N ILE A 26 3.75 -17.35 9.83
CA ILE A 26 2.47 -16.66 10.07
C ILE A 26 1.54 -17.55 10.88
N GLU A 27 0.61 -16.94 11.61
CA GLU A 27 -0.42 -17.64 12.37
C GLU A 27 -1.63 -17.92 11.47
N VAL A 28 -1.83 -19.19 11.08
CA VAL A 28 -2.91 -19.59 10.16
C VAL A 28 -4.30 -19.32 10.76
N GLU A 29 -4.50 -19.60 12.05
CA GLU A 29 -5.79 -19.35 12.72
C GLU A 29 -6.12 -17.85 12.73
N ARG A 30 -5.12 -17.01 13.03
CA ARG A 30 -5.27 -15.56 13.01
C ARG A 30 -5.49 -15.00 11.61
N LEU A 31 -4.82 -15.56 10.59
CA LEU A 31 -5.07 -15.25 9.18
C LEU A 31 -6.52 -15.53 8.76
N LEU A 32 -7.15 -16.55 9.36
CA LEU A 32 -8.55 -16.88 9.08
C LEU A 32 -9.54 -16.04 9.89
N ALA A 33 -9.20 -15.69 11.12
CA ALA A 33 -10.11 -15.02 12.07
C ALA A 33 -10.04 -13.48 12.04
N ASP A 34 -8.86 -12.89 11.81
CA ASP A 34 -8.63 -11.45 11.89
C ASP A 34 -8.44 -10.83 10.48
N PRO A 35 -9.41 -10.05 9.98
CA PRO A 35 -9.33 -9.42 8.67
C PRO A 35 -8.18 -8.41 8.52
N ARG A 36 -7.71 -7.80 9.62
CA ARG A 36 -6.59 -6.84 9.59
C ARG A 36 -5.28 -7.59 9.43
N TYR A 37 -5.06 -8.60 10.26
CA TYR A 37 -3.90 -9.47 10.14
C TYR A 37 -3.83 -10.14 8.75
N ALA A 38 -4.98 -10.58 8.22
CA ALA A 38 -5.04 -11.12 6.88
C ALA A 38 -4.62 -10.12 5.80
N ARG A 39 -5.01 -8.85 5.93
CA ARG A 39 -4.61 -7.81 4.99
C ARG A 39 -3.10 -7.59 5.01
N ASP A 40 -2.49 -7.54 6.19
CA ASP A 40 -1.06 -7.31 6.34
C ASP A 40 -0.26 -8.47 5.73
N VAL A 41 -0.65 -9.72 5.98
CA VAL A 41 -0.02 -10.90 5.38
C VAL A 41 -0.15 -10.88 3.85
N LEU A 42 -1.32 -10.53 3.31
CA LEU A 42 -1.52 -10.47 1.87
C LEU A 42 -0.70 -9.35 1.21
N LEU A 43 -0.48 -8.22 1.91
CA LEU A 43 0.43 -7.17 1.44
C LEU A 43 1.87 -7.66 1.35
N VAL A 44 2.32 -8.49 2.30
CA VAL A 44 3.63 -9.15 2.23
C VAL A 44 3.69 -10.08 1.03
N CYS A 45 2.66 -10.89 0.79
CA CYS A 45 2.61 -11.75 -0.40
C CYS A 45 2.71 -10.97 -1.72
N ASP A 46 2.07 -9.80 -1.80
CA ASP A 46 2.14 -8.93 -2.98
C ASP A 46 3.52 -8.26 -3.14
N ALA A 47 4.30 -8.13 -2.05
CA ALA A 47 5.63 -7.53 -2.04
C ALA A 47 6.77 -8.51 -2.37
N VAL A 48 6.57 -9.82 -2.20
CA VAL A 48 7.57 -10.84 -2.53
C VAL A 48 7.56 -11.11 -4.05
N PRO A 49 8.65 -10.82 -4.78
CA PRO A 49 8.70 -11.03 -6.21
C PRO A 49 8.94 -12.49 -6.57
N GLY A 50 8.33 -12.97 -7.66
CA GLY A 50 8.80 -14.16 -8.38
C GLY A 50 8.29 -15.53 -7.90
N GLY A 51 7.09 -15.61 -7.30
CA GLY A 51 6.54 -16.87 -6.81
C GLY A 51 5.04 -17.06 -7.04
N GLU A 52 4.48 -18.14 -6.47
CA GLU A 52 3.03 -18.42 -6.49
C GLU A 52 2.25 -17.61 -5.43
N LEU A 53 2.93 -16.81 -4.59
CA LEU A 53 2.30 -16.07 -3.50
C LEU A 53 1.22 -15.08 -3.98
N VAL A 54 1.48 -14.33 -5.06
CA VAL A 54 0.53 -13.35 -5.62
C VAL A 54 -0.78 -13.99 -6.11
N PRO A 55 -0.78 -14.99 -7.01
CA PRO A 55 -2.02 -15.63 -7.44
C PRO A 55 -2.73 -16.35 -6.28
N LEU A 56 -1.98 -16.91 -5.34
CA LEU A 56 -2.57 -17.62 -4.20
C LEU A 56 -3.22 -16.67 -3.18
N ALA A 57 -2.64 -15.48 -2.99
CA ALA A 57 -3.23 -14.38 -2.23
C ALA A 57 -4.54 -13.87 -2.87
N GLN A 58 -4.62 -13.83 -4.21
CA GLN A 58 -5.86 -13.48 -4.92
C GLN A 58 -6.97 -14.52 -4.69
N LEU A 59 -6.64 -15.81 -4.84
CA LEU A 59 -7.59 -16.89 -4.55
C LEU A 59 -8.08 -16.85 -3.10
N PHE A 60 -7.20 -16.53 -2.15
CA PHE A 60 -7.59 -16.38 -0.75
C PHE A 60 -8.55 -15.19 -0.53
N ARG A 61 -8.32 -14.06 -1.20
CA ARG A 61 -9.24 -12.90 -1.17
C ARG A 61 -10.63 -13.27 -1.69
N GLU A 62 -10.69 -14.00 -2.80
CA GLU A 62 -11.95 -14.47 -3.39
C GLU A 62 -12.69 -15.44 -2.46
N ALA A 63 -11.97 -16.41 -1.89
CA ALA A 63 -12.52 -17.39 -0.95
C ALA A 63 -12.94 -16.77 0.40
N SER A 64 -12.41 -15.60 0.75
CA SER A 64 -12.73 -14.88 1.98
C SER A 64 -13.83 -13.83 1.80
N ARG A 65 -14.30 -13.59 0.57
CA ARG A 65 -15.33 -12.58 0.31
C ARG A 65 -16.66 -13.05 0.91
N PRO A 66 -17.34 -12.23 1.73
CA PRO A 66 -18.65 -12.60 2.26
C PRO A 66 -19.62 -12.84 1.09
N LYS A 67 -20.47 -13.86 1.21
CA LYS A 67 -21.50 -14.11 0.20
C LYS A 67 -22.47 -12.92 0.21
N ALA A 68 -22.84 -12.45 -0.98
CA ALA A 68 -23.78 -11.35 -1.14
C ALA A 68 -25.09 -11.68 -0.38
N GLY A 69 -25.34 -11.00 0.74
CA GLY A 69 -26.50 -11.24 1.60
C GLY A 69 -26.18 -11.35 3.10
N GLU A 70 -24.92 -11.55 3.50
CA GLU A 70 -24.53 -11.40 4.90
C GLU A 70 -24.46 -9.92 5.28
N PRO A 71 -25.09 -9.50 6.41
CA PRO A 71 -24.95 -8.15 6.90
C PRO A 71 -23.47 -7.91 7.22
N ALA A 72 -22.83 -7.04 6.44
CA ALA A 72 -21.53 -6.52 6.82
C ALA A 72 -21.69 -5.92 8.23
N GLU A 73 -20.96 -6.46 9.21
CA GLU A 73 -20.90 -5.85 10.53
C GLU A 73 -20.60 -4.35 10.36
N PRO A 74 -21.26 -3.46 11.11
CA PRO A 74 -21.11 -2.02 10.94
C PRO A 74 -19.69 -1.60 11.33
N GLY A 75 -18.77 -1.67 10.38
CA GLY A 75 -17.35 -1.49 10.58
C GLY A 75 -16.80 -0.43 9.63
N HIS A 76 -16.55 0.75 10.20
CA HIS A 76 -15.87 1.92 9.61
C HIS A 76 -16.60 2.58 8.45
N THR A 77 -17.62 3.37 8.77
CA THR A 77 -17.94 4.54 7.94
C THR A 77 -16.67 5.36 7.76
N PRO A 78 -16.31 5.76 6.52
CA PRO A 78 -15.21 6.70 6.30
C PRO A 78 -15.52 7.97 7.09
N GLN A 79 -14.82 8.17 8.21
CA GLN A 79 -14.91 9.41 8.97
C GLN A 79 -14.31 10.50 8.08
N PRO A 80 -15.07 11.56 7.74
CA PRO A 80 -14.49 12.70 7.08
C PRO A 80 -13.45 13.30 8.02
N ASN A 81 -12.18 13.07 7.72
CA ASN A 81 -11.09 13.64 8.49
C ASN A 81 -10.59 14.91 7.80
N ASP A 82 -10.75 16.07 8.45
CA ASP A 82 -10.30 17.37 7.93
C ASP A 82 -8.79 17.44 7.70
N TRP A 83 -8.01 16.58 8.38
CA TRP A 83 -6.56 16.44 8.14
C TRP A 83 -6.22 15.99 6.71
N GLY A 84 -7.17 15.40 5.98
CA GLY A 84 -6.98 15.01 4.58
C GLY A 84 -7.22 16.14 3.58
N ARG A 85 -7.73 17.31 4.01
CA ARG A 85 -8.12 18.40 3.11
C ARG A 85 -7.14 19.57 3.04
N ASP A 86 -6.27 19.76 4.03
CA ASP A 86 -5.43 20.96 4.07
C ASP A 86 -3.99 20.64 4.54
N THR A 87 -3.17 20.09 3.65
CA THR A 87 -1.71 20.03 3.85
C THR A 87 -0.96 21.13 3.09
N SER A 88 -1.69 22.06 2.45
CA SER A 88 -1.13 23.19 1.71
C SER A 88 -0.44 24.24 2.60
N GLY A 89 -0.51 24.11 3.92
CA GLY A 89 0.04 25.07 4.89
C GLY A 89 1.42 24.75 5.47
N PHE A 90 2.02 23.59 5.20
CA PHE A 90 3.36 23.28 5.70
C PHE A 90 4.43 23.90 4.80
N GLY A 91 4.65 25.20 4.95
CA GLY A 91 5.75 25.90 4.27
C GLY A 91 5.75 27.44 4.34
N VAL A 92 4.70 28.09 4.83
CA VAL A 92 4.62 29.57 4.85
C VAL A 92 4.55 30.10 6.29
N THR A 93 5.59 29.83 7.08
CA THR A 93 5.99 30.80 8.10
C THR A 93 7.13 31.61 7.49
N GLN A 94 6.76 32.63 6.73
CA GLN A 94 7.70 33.68 6.38
C GLN A 94 8.12 34.34 7.71
N PRO A 95 9.40 34.29 8.11
CA PRO A 95 9.85 35.06 9.27
C PRO A 95 9.61 36.55 8.97
N PRO A 96 9.17 37.35 9.96
CA PRO A 96 8.92 38.77 9.75
C PRO A 96 10.20 39.45 9.21
N PRO A 97 10.10 40.30 8.18
CA PRO A 97 11.26 40.92 7.57
C PRO A 97 11.95 41.84 8.55
N LEU A 98 13.26 41.62 8.78
CA LEU A 98 14.10 42.60 9.44
C LEU A 98 14.31 43.79 8.47
N PRO A 99 14.06 45.04 8.90
CA PRO A 99 14.25 46.20 8.04
C PRO A 99 15.74 46.43 7.80
N GLY A 100 16.17 46.30 6.54
CA GLY A 100 17.41 46.90 6.04
C GLY A 100 18.55 45.92 5.74
N ALA A 101 18.45 45.18 4.66
CA ALA A 101 19.65 44.79 3.90
C ALA A 101 19.28 44.62 2.43
N SER A 102 19.56 45.68 1.68
CA SER A 102 19.66 45.73 0.23
C SER A 102 20.41 44.51 -0.33
N GLY A 103 19.93 43.96 -1.45
CA GLY A 103 20.80 43.16 -2.32
C GLY A 103 20.08 42.24 -3.28
N SER A 104 19.83 42.75 -4.49
CA SER A 104 19.87 42.05 -5.79
C SER A 104 19.64 40.53 -5.76
N ARG A 105 18.59 40.02 -6.41
CA ARG A 105 18.70 39.77 -7.85
C ARG A 105 17.32 39.69 -8.50
N ARG A 106 17.15 40.57 -9.48
CA ARG A 106 16.07 40.55 -10.46
C ARG A 106 16.27 39.39 -11.45
N ALA A 107 15.14 38.73 -11.72
CA ALA A 107 14.70 38.05 -12.94
C ALA A 107 15.59 37.01 -13.62
N THR A 108 15.01 35.84 -13.86
CA THR A 108 14.94 35.31 -15.23
C THR A 108 13.62 34.58 -15.36
N ASP A 109 12.77 35.15 -16.20
CA ASP A 109 11.61 34.50 -16.78
C ASP A 109 12.14 33.49 -17.81
N SER A 110 11.65 32.26 -17.79
CA SER A 110 11.84 31.31 -18.88
C SER A 110 10.59 30.45 -18.99
N GLU A 111 9.96 30.58 -20.15
CA GLU A 111 8.82 29.82 -20.65
C GLU A 111 8.82 28.32 -20.28
N PRO A 112 7.64 27.69 -20.16
CA PRO A 112 7.55 26.29 -19.82
C PRO A 112 7.95 25.43 -21.03
N VAL A 113 9.14 24.85 -20.97
CA VAL A 113 9.49 23.69 -21.79
C VAL A 113 8.55 22.54 -21.43
N PRO A 114 7.86 21.88 -22.39
CA PRO A 114 7.10 20.67 -22.07
C PRO A 114 8.09 19.53 -21.87
N LEU A 115 8.60 19.41 -20.64
CA LEU A 115 9.36 18.25 -20.23
C LEU A 115 8.36 17.16 -19.84
N ASP A 116 8.30 16.17 -20.72
CA ASP A 116 7.88 14.79 -20.48
C ASP A 116 8.27 14.35 -19.05
N THR A 117 7.36 14.47 -18.10
CA THR A 117 7.60 14.01 -16.73
C THR A 117 7.18 12.54 -16.64
N PRO A 118 8.12 11.60 -16.41
CA PRO A 118 7.73 10.26 -16.03
C PRO A 118 6.97 10.36 -14.71
N ARG A 119 5.79 9.74 -14.64
CA ARG A 119 5.02 9.56 -13.40
C ARG A 119 5.98 9.05 -12.33
N ARG A 120 6.35 9.90 -11.37
CA ARG A 120 7.10 9.50 -10.19
C ARG A 120 6.22 8.52 -9.40
N SER A 121 6.49 7.24 -9.55
CA SER A 121 5.89 6.17 -8.77
C SER A 121 6.39 6.28 -7.33
N TRP A 122 5.47 6.21 -6.37
CA TRP A 122 5.75 6.21 -4.93
C TRP A 122 6.23 4.84 -4.42
N LEU A 123 6.69 3.96 -5.31
CA LEU A 123 7.15 2.61 -4.98
C LEU A 123 8.67 2.64 -4.78
N PRO A 124 9.21 2.12 -3.67
CA PRO A 124 10.64 1.90 -3.51
C PRO A 124 11.16 0.95 -4.60
N ARG A 125 12.17 1.41 -5.34
CA ARG A 125 12.87 0.66 -6.40
C ARG A 125 13.72 -0.45 -5.76
N TRP A 126 13.17 -1.63 -5.55
CA TRP A 126 13.94 -2.84 -5.15
C TRP A 126 14.25 -3.79 -6.31
N ARG A 127 14.19 -3.31 -7.57
CA ARG A 127 14.43 -4.15 -8.78
C ARG A 127 15.87 -4.10 -9.30
N ASP A 128 16.86 -3.90 -8.44
CA ASP A 128 18.27 -3.98 -8.83
C ASP A 128 19.10 -4.68 -7.75
N ILE A 129 18.90 -6.00 -7.61
CA ILE A 129 19.97 -6.88 -7.14
C ILE A 129 19.94 -8.09 -8.08
N THR A 130 21.04 -8.19 -8.81
CA THR A 130 21.46 -9.18 -9.83
C THR A 130 21.17 -10.62 -9.51
#